data_AF-A0A947EFY1-F1
#
_entry.id   AF-A0A947EFY1-F1
#
_cell.length_a   1.000
_cell.length_b   1.000
_cell.length_c   1.000
_cell.angle_alpha   90.00
_cell.angle_beta   90.00
_cell.angle_gamma   90.00
#
_symmetry.space_group_name_H-M   'P 1'
#
loop_
_entity.id
_entity.type
_entity.pdbx_description
1 polymer ?
#
loop_
_entity_poly.entity_id
_entity_poly.type
_entity_poly.pdbx_seq_one_letter_code
_entity_poly.pdbx_strand_id
1 'polypeptide(L)'
;GMIYVLASFIFFKGIFSQHMRLVAISLIVVFIYGSLIWYIFPIKDGISWEGHLGGFLSGLFLAVIMRSHAPDKRKYAWENEDYNEEDDPFLRHFDEEGNFIEDPDGLTQKEDTSTRIIYHFKKKDDTPPTD
;
A
#
# COMPACT_ATOMS: atom_id res chain seq x y z
N GLY A 1 32.61 0.72 -2.07
CA GLY A 1 31.85 1.93 -2.43
C GLY A 1 30.39 1.67 -2.72
N MET A 2 30.03 1.34 -3.97
CA MET A 2 28.64 1.34 -4.46
C MET A 2 27.64 0.54 -3.62
N ILE A 3 27.99 -0.68 -3.21
CA ILE A 3 27.12 -1.52 -2.36
C ILE A 3 26.83 -0.81 -1.02
N TYR A 4 27.80 -0.09 -0.47
CA TYR A 4 27.65 0.66 0.79
C TYR A 4 26.80 1.90 0.62
N VAL A 5 26.89 2.58 -0.54
CA VAL A 5 25.98 3.68 -0.89
C VAL A 5 24.54 3.18 -0.89
N LEU A 6 24.28 2.09 -1.62
CA LEU A 6 22.94 1.53 -1.76
C LEU A 6 22.39 0.98 -0.44
N ALA A 7 23.18 0.19 0.28
CA ALA A 7 22.78 -0.40 1.56
C ALA A 7 22.50 0.68 2.61
N SER A 8 23.40 1.66 2.77
CA SER A 8 23.22 2.79 3.68
C SER A 8 21.99 3.61 3.30
N PHE A 9 21.87 3.97 2.01
CA PHE A 9 20.72 4.73 1.51
C PHE A 9 19.39 4.04 1.83
N ILE A 10 19.23 2.76 1.46
CA ILE A 10 17.98 2.02 1.67
C ILE A 10 17.67 1.88 3.18
N PHE A 11 18.68 1.58 3.99
CA PHE A 11 18.52 1.43 5.44
C PHE A 11 18.03 2.73 6.09
N PHE A 12 18.80 3.82 5.95
CA PHE A 12 18.45 5.10 6.56
C PHE A 12 17.19 5.71 5.96
N LYS A 13 16.99 5.59 4.65
CA LYS A 13 15.77 6.05 4.00
C LYS A 13 14.56 5.29 4.52
N GLY A 14 14.67 3.98 4.69
CA GLY A 14 13.64 3.14 5.31
C GLY A 14 13.29 3.58 6.73
N ILE A 15 14.29 3.90 7.55
CA ILE A 15 14.10 4.43 8.90
C ILE A 15 13.36 5.77 8.87
N PHE A 16 13.85 6.74 8.08
CA PHE A 16 13.25 8.08 8.01
C PHE A 16 11.84 8.10 7.43
N SER A 17 11.51 7.15 6.57
CA SER A 17 10.18 7.01 5.96
C SER A 17 9.25 6.07 6.73
N GLN A 18 9.69 5.51 7.86
CA GLN A 18 8.95 4.49 8.63
C GLN A 18 8.56 3.25 7.79
N HIS A 19 9.28 2.98 6.70
CA HIS A 19 9.07 1.83 5.83
C HIS A 19 9.92 0.64 6.28
N MET A 20 9.43 -0.12 7.27
CA MET A 20 10.13 -1.25 7.88
C MET A 20 10.57 -2.35 6.89
N ARG A 21 9.86 -2.49 5.76
CA ARG A 21 10.23 -3.43 4.69
C ARG A 21 11.61 -3.11 4.08
N LEU A 22 11.92 -1.83 3.86
CA LEU A 22 13.21 -1.41 3.32
C LEU A 22 14.33 -1.69 4.32
N VAL A 23 14.08 -1.39 5.60
CA VAL A 23 15.01 -1.68 6.69
C VAL A 23 15.31 -3.17 6.76
N ALA A 24 14.29 -4.03 6.74
CA ALA A 24 14.46 -5.48 6.78
C ALA A 24 15.31 -6.00 5.61
N ILE A 25 15.04 -5.56 4.37
CA ILE A 25 15.82 -5.96 3.19
C ILE A 25 17.28 -5.53 3.35
N SER A 26 17.53 -4.28 3.77
CA SER A 26 18.90 -3.81 3.96
C SER A 26 19.65 -4.57 5.05
N LEU A 27 18.99 -4.97 6.14
CA LEU A 27 19.59 -5.81 7.17
C LEU A 27 19.94 -7.20 6.63
N ILE A 28 19.05 -7.83 5.87
CA ILE A 28 19.31 -9.12 5.21
C ILE A 28 20.55 -9.02 4.31
N VAL A 29 20.64 -7.96 3.50
CA VAL A 29 21.82 -7.70 2.65
C VAL A 29 23.07 -7.57 3.51
N VAL A 30 23.03 -6.81 4.62
CA VAL A 30 24.16 -6.68 5.56
C VAL A 30 24.63 -8.04 6.05
N PHE A 31 23.73 -8.93 6.48
CA PHE A 31 24.09 -10.26 6.98
C PHE A 31 24.64 -11.19 5.89
N ILE A 32 23.94 -11.32 4.75
CA ILE A 32 24.32 -12.27 3.69
C ILE A 32 25.66 -11.88 3.05
N TYR A 33 25.91 -10.58 2.86
CA TYR A 33 27.14 -10.10 2.22
C TYR A 33 28.39 -10.19 3.14
N GLY A 34 28.31 -10.97 4.22
CA GLY A 34 29.41 -11.20 5.13
C GLY A 34 29.53 -10.13 6.21
N SER A 35 28.40 -9.55 6.66
CA SER A 35 28.37 -8.46 7.63
C SER A 35 29.17 -7.24 7.13
N LEU A 36 28.57 -6.52 6.18
CA LEU A 36 29.07 -5.29 5.55
C LEU A 36 29.70 -4.29 6.56
N ILE A 37 29.29 -4.32 7.82
CA ILE A 37 29.81 -3.44 8.88
C ILE A 37 31.32 -3.63 9.13
N TRP A 38 31.85 -4.85 9.04
CA TRP A 38 33.25 -5.11 9.42
C TRP A 38 34.27 -4.45 8.49
N TYR A 39 33.99 -4.41 7.19
CA TYR A 39 34.93 -3.87 6.20
C TYR A 39 34.89 -2.34 6.07
N ILE A 40 34.07 -1.67 6.88
CA ILE A 40 34.18 -0.21 7.09
C ILE A 40 35.42 0.11 7.93
N PHE A 41 35.81 -0.81 8.82
CA PHE A 41 37.02 -0.69 9.62
C PHE A 41 38.23 -1.23 8.85
N PRO A 42 39.45 -0.72 9.13
CA PRO A 42 40.69 -1.18 8.49
C PRO A 42 41.14 -2.53 9.06
N ILE A 43 40.40 -3.60 8.78
CA ILE A 43 40.64 -4.94 9.36
C ILE A 43 41.46 -5.84 8.41
N LYS A 44 41.43 -5.57 7.10
CA LYS A 44 42.05 -6.43 6.10
C LYS A 44 42.78 -5.61 5.04
N ASP A 45 44.06 -5.91 4.85
CA ASP A 45 44.87 -5.27 3.82
C ASP A 45 44.37 -5.64 2.42
N GLY A 46 44.44 -4.68 1.50
CA GLY A 46 43.93 -4.81 0.14
C GLY A 46 42.44 -4.47 -0.04
N ILE A 47 41.71 -4.17 1.05
CA ILE A 47 40.34 -3.65 1.00
C ILE A 47 40.36 -2.14 1.29
N SER A 48 39.76 -1.35 0.40
CA SER A 48 39.64 0.10 0.59
C SER A 48 38.50 0.43 1.56
N TRP A 49 38.83 0.48 2.85
CA TRP A 49 37.89 0.88 3.91
C TRP A 49 37.40 2.31 3.72
N GLU A 50 38.24 3.22 3.22
CA GLU A 50 37.88 4.62 2.92
C GLU A 50 36.78 4.70 1.87
N GLY A 51 36.87 3.88 0.82
CA GLY A 51 35.84 3.78 -0.22
C GLY A 51 34.55 3.14 0.29
N HIS A 52 34.61 2.29 1.33
CA HIS A 52 33.43 1.75 2.00
C HIS A 52 32.76 2.79 2.90
N LEU A 53 33.53 3.46 3.76
CA LEU A 53 33.07 4.53 4.62
C LEU A 53 32.51 5.71 3.81
N GLY A 54 33.22 6.14 2.76
CA GLY A 54 32.77 7.20 1.87
C GLY A 54 31.47 6.83 1.16
N GLY A 55 31.32 5.56 0.74
CA GLY A 55 30.07 5.06 0.20
C GLY A 55 28.94 5.10 1.23
N PHE A 56 29.19 4.63 2.45
CA PHE A 56 28.22 4.63 3.54
C PHE A 56 27.74 6.05 3.88
N LEU A 57 28.67 7.01 4.03
CA LEU A 57 28.35 8.41 4.32
C LEU A 57 27.58 9.07 3.18
N SER A 58 27.95 8.80 1.93
CA SER A 58 27.22 9.30 0.76
C SER A 58 25.78 8.78 0.73
N GLY A 59 25.58 7.49 1.02
CA GLY A 59 24.24 6.90 1.11
C GLY A 59 23.39 7.52 2.22
N LEU A 60 23.98 7.76 3.39
CA LEU A 60 23.31 8.46 4.51
C LEU A 60 22.92 9.89 4.11
N PHE A 61 23.84 10.63 3.51
CA PHE A 61 23.60 12.00 3.06
C PHE A 61 22.45 12.07 2.04
N LEU A 62 22.44 11.15 1.06
CA LEU A 62 21.36 11.02 0.09
C LEU A 62 20.02 10.67 0.78
N ALA A 63 20.03 9.80 1.78
CA ALA A 63 18.81 9.40 2.49
C ALA A 63 18.16 10.58 3.24
N VAL A 64 18.97 11.51 3.75
CA VAL A 64 18.50 12.72 4.45
C VAL A 64 17.95 13.75 3.45
N ILE A 65 18.66 14.01 2.35
CA ILE A 65 18.27 15.05 1.38
C ILE A 65 17.07 14.64 0.54
N MET A 66 16.98 13.36 0.17
CA MET A 66 15.86 12.88 -0.63
C MET A 66 14.59 12.88 0.21
N ARG A 67 13.64 13.75 -0.15
CA ARG A 67 12.33 13.82 0.50
C ARG A 67 11.54 12.54 0.19
N SER A 68 11.02 11.87 1.22
CA SER A 68 9.99 10.84 1.04
C SER A 68 8.66 11.44 1.40
N HIS A 69 7.72 11.39 0.48
CA HIS A 69 6.31 11.47 0.84
C HIS A 69 5.95 10.08 1.40
N ALA A 70 5.86 9.95 2.72
CA ALA A 70 5.23 8.76 3.27
C ALA A 70 3.76 8.81 2.82
N PRO A 71 3.22 7.75 2.20
CA PRO A 71 1.81 7.72 1.89
C PRO A 71 1.05 7.88 3.20
N ASP A 72 0.15 8.85 3.26
CA ASP A 72 -0.69 9.05 4.42
C ASP A 72 -1.46 7.76 4.68
N LYS A 73 -1.47 7.30 5.94
CA LYS A 73 -2.32 6.18 6.33
C LYS A 73 -3.73 6.72 6.29
N ARG A 74 -4.42 6.53 5.15
CA ARG A 74 -5.83 6.89 5.05
C ARG A 74 -6.57 6.20 6.18
N LYS A 75 -7.00 6.97 7.18
CA LYS A 75 -7.97 6.52 8.15
C LYS A 75 -9.30 6.44 7.43
N TYR A 76 -9.98 5.31 7.57
CA TYR A 76 -11.36 5.24 7.11
C TYR A 76 -12.26 6.10 8.01
N ALA A 77 -13.41 6.54 7.51
CA ALA A 77 -14.33 7.37 8.29
C ALA A 77 -14.73 6.69 9.62
N TRP A 78 -14.90 5.37 9.59
CA TRP A 78 -15.22 4.51 10.74
C TRP A 78 -14.09 4.34 11.77
N GLU A 79 -12.86 4.76 11.47
CA GLU A 79 -11.75 4.73 12.44
C GLU A 79 -11.71 5.97 13.35
N ASN A 80 -12.59 6.95 13.13
CA ASN A 80 -12.63 8.17 13.96
C ASN A 80 -13.46 7.92 15.23
N GLU A 81 -13.02 8.50 16.35
CA GLU A 81 -13.72 8.38 17.64
C GLU A 81 -15.12 9.01 17.62
N ASP A 82 -15.32 10.02 16.75
CA ASP A 82 -16.59 10.73 16.55
C ASP A 82 -17.49 10.08 15.48
N TYR A 83 -17.16 8.87 15.01
CA TYR A 83 -17.95 8.20 13.98
C TYR A 83 -19.28 7.67 14.54
N ASN A 84 -20.38 8.10 13.94
CA ASN A 84 -21.72 7.59 14.22
C ASN A 84 -22.19 6.70 13.06
N GLU A 85 -22.47 5.43 13.36
CA GLU A 85 -22.98 4.46 12.38
C GLU A 85 -24.35 4.87 11.82
N GLU A 86 -25.18 5.55 12.62
CA GLU A 86 -26.53 5.98 12.21
C GLU A 86 -26.49 7.08 11.14
N ASP A 87 -25.43 7.88 11.12
CA ASP A 87 -25.26 8.98 10.17
C ASP A 87 -24.57 8.54 8.86
N ASP A 88 -24.08 7.30 8.80
CA ASP A 88 -23.36 6.82 7.62
C ASP A 88 -24.33 6.65 6.43
N PRO A 89 -24.12 7.38 5.30
CA PRO A 89 -25.03 7.35 4.16
C PRO A 89 -25.22 5.96 3.56
N PHE A 90 -24.23 5.07 3.69
CA PHE A 90 -24.31 3.70 3.20
C PHE A 90 -25.05 2.80 4.19
N LEU A 91 -24.75 2.88 5.49
CA LEU A 91 -25.42 2.04 6.51
C LEU A 91 -26.91 2.34 6.62
N ARG A 92 -27.33 3.59 6.38
CA ARG A 92 -28.75 3.98 6.36
C ARG A 92 -29.60 3.21 5.36
N HIS A 93 -28.99 2.61 4.33
CA HIS A 93 -29.70 1.77 3.38
C HIS A 93 -29.97 0.35 3.88
N PHE A 94 -29.61 -0.03 5.11
CA PHE A 94 -29.89 -1.36 5.64
C PHE A 94 -30.87 -1.30 6.81
N ASP A 95 -31.88 -2.17 6.81
CA ASP A 95 -32.79 -2.34 7.96
C ASP A 95 -32.15 -3.16 9.10
N GLU A 96 -32.86 -3.32 10.23
CA GLU A 96 -32.39 -4.09 11.38
C GLU A 96 -32.13 -5.57 11.03
N GLU A 97 -32.81 -6.10 10.01
CA GLU A 97 -32.64 -7.45 9.48
C GLU A 97 -31.52 -7.56 8.42
N GLY A 98 -30.90 -6.45 8.02
CA GLY A 98 -29.82 -6.38 7.04
C GLY A 98 -30.27 -6.44 5.57
N ASN A 99 -31.54 -6.16 5.26
CA ASN A 99 -32.03 -5.99 3.90
C ASN A 99 -31.77 -4.56 3.40
N PHE A 100 -31.47 -4.44 2.11
CA PHE A 100 -31.23 -3.15 1.47
C PHE A 100 -32.55 -2.40 1.17
N ILE A 101 -32.59 -1.11 1.52
CA ILE A 101 -33.67 -0.16 1.30
C ILE A 101 -33.18 0.90 0.31
N GLU A 102 -33.85 1.08 -0.84
CA GLU A 102 -33.41 2.03 -1.88
C GLU A 102 -33.52 3.51 -1.47
N ASP A 103 -34.52 3.86 -0.64
CA ASP A 103 -34.77 5.24 -0.20
C ASP A 103 -35.02 5.28 1.32
N PRO A 104 -33.97 5.52 2.12
CA PRO A 104 -34.09 5.54 3.58
C PRO A 104 -34.88 6.75 4.11
N ASP A 105 -34.95 7.84 3.35
CA ASP A 105 -35.58 9.10 3.77
C ASP A 105 -36.99 9.29 3.20
N GLY A 106 -37.40 8.43 2.27
CA GLY A 106 -38.71 8.49 1.61
C GLY A 106 -38.94 9.79 0.84
N LEU A 107 -37.86 10.48 0.44
CA LEU A 107 -37.91 11.77 -0.26
C LEU A 107 -38.17 11.60 -1.76
N THR A 108 -38.02 10.39 -2.28
CA THR A 108 -38.39 10.05 -3.64
C THR A 108 -39.89 9.82 -3.66
N GLN A 109 -40.65 10.80 -4.18
CA GLN A 109 -42.03 10.53 -4.57
C GLN A 109 -41.98 9.33 -5.52
N LYS A 110 -42.60 8.22 -5.10
CA LYS A 110 -42.87 7.08 -5.97
C LYS A 110 -43.74 7.60 -7.11
N GLU A 111 -43.14 8.04 -8.21
CA GLU A 111 -43.83 8.01 -9.48
C GLU A 111 -44.19 6.55 -9.70
N ASP A 112 -45.48 6.27 -9.67
CA ASP A 112 -46.09 4.97 -9.94
C ASP A 112 -45.90 4.61 -11.42
N THR A 113 -44.65 4.59 -11.89
CA THR A 113 -44.32 4.01 -13.19
C THR A 113 -44.32 2.51 -13.01
N SER A 114 -45.50 1.91 -13.19
CA SER A 114 -45.63 0.47 -13.42
C SER A 114 -44.77 0.11 -14.63
N THR A 115 -43.49 -0.16 -14.41
CA THR A 115 -42.57 -0.47 -15.49
C THR A 115 -42.92 -1.87 -15.97
N ARG A 116 -43.62 -1.95 -17.10
CA ARG A 116 -43.96 -3.22 -17.75
C ARG A 116 -42.68 -3.82 -18.32
N ILE A 117 -42.01 -4.67 -17.55
CA ILE A 117 -40.84 -5.42 -18.02
C ILE A 117 -41.32 -6.48 -19.03
N ILE A 118 -41.09 -6.24 -20.32
CA ILE A 118 -41.36 -7.21 -21.38
C ILE A 118 -40.11 -8.05 -21.57
N TYR A 119 -40.13 -9.28 -21.08
CA TYR A 119 -39.05 -10.24 -21.31
C TYR A 119 -39.09 -10.76 -22.75
N HIS A 120 -38.00 -10.57 -23.49
CA HIS A 120 -37.79 -11.22 -24.79
C HIS A 120 -36.82 -12.39 -24.61
N PHE A 121 -37.35 -13.60 -24.46
CA PHE A 121 -36.51 -14.79 -24.29
C PHE A 121 -35.98 -15.26 -25.65
N LYS A 122 -34.69 -15.06 -25.91
CA LYS A 122 -34.02 -15.64 -27.09
C LYS A 122 -33.59 -17.06 -26.74
N LYS A 123 -34.29 -18.05 -27.29
CA LYS A 123 -33.86 -19.45 -27.19
C LYS A 123 -32.48 -19.58 -27.84
N LYS A 124 -31.54 -20.20 -27.13
CA LYS A 124 -30.23 -20.55 -27.67
C LYS A 124 -30.44 -21.70 -28.66
N ASP A 125 -30.01 -21.52 -29.91
CA ASP A 125 -30.05 -22.60 -30.89
C ASP A 125 -28.96 -23.60 -30.52
N ASP A 126 -29.38 -24.79 -30.10
CA ASP A 126 -28.53 -25.94 -29.79
C ASP A 126 -28.06 -26.66 -31.07
N THR A 127 -27.58 -25.91 -32.06
CA THR A 127 -26.87 -26.53 -33.20
C THR A 127 -25.38 -26.64 -32.86
N PRO A 128 -24.82 -27.87 -32.77
CA PRO A 128 -23.40 -28.03 -32.57
C PRO A 128 -22.65 -27.46 -33.77
N PRO A 129 -21.44 -26.90 -33.58
CA PRO A 129 -20.62 -26.46 -34.69
C PRO A 129 -20.28 -27.67 -35.57
N THR A 130 -20.59 -27.58 -36.85
CA THR A 130 -20.08 -28.51 -37.87
C THR A 130 -18.65 -28.09 -38.21
N ASP A 131 -17.69 -28.97 -37.94
CA ASP A 131 -16.30 -28.86 -38.42
C ASP A 131 -16.21 -28.80 -39.95
#